data_AF-A0A933TT44-F1
#
_entry.id   AF-A0A933TT44-F1
#
_cell.length_a   1.000
_cell.length_b   1.000
_cell.length_c   1.000
_cell.angle_alpha   90.00
_cell.angle_beta   90.00
_cell.angle_gamma   90.00
#
_symmetry.space_group_name_H-M   'P 1'
#
loop_
_entity.id
_entity.type
_entity.pdbx_description
1 polymer ?
#
loop_
_entity_poly.entity_id
_entity_poly.type
_entity_poly.pdbx_seq_one_letter_code
_entity_poly.pdbx_strand_id
1 'polypeptide(L)'
;MSKGMLYLFAILAISIMISCTTVTPQDTPQNTAQVAAIRAMHGMLMKGDFVVFYRDWCHQHIAKQLTTEEFSEFMRSNKGKEVLRLFTEVLKAADEKAETDVLIARPEDEEGQYEFILKMSQEERRGGRRWHIELQWHDGKWKLLDTD
;
A
#
# COMPACT_ATOMS: atom_id res chain seq x y z
N MET A 1 55.37 61.47 -23.48
CA MET A 1 54.31 61.30 -24.51
C MET A 1 54.53 59.97 -25.22
N SER A 2 53.73 58.95 -24.95
CA SER A 2 53.00 58.14 -25.94
C SER A 2 52.24 57.03 -25.22
N LYS A 3 51.04 56.73 -25.73
CA LYS A 3 49.96 55.96 -25.12
C LYS A 3 50.16 54.45 -25.29
N GLY A 4 49.71 53.67 -24.32
CA GLY A 4 49.57 52.21 -24.43
C GLY A 4 48.42 51.72 -23.56
N MET A 5 47.21 51.74 -24.12
CA MET A 5 45.99 51.12 -23.60
C MET A 5 46.05 49.61 -23.85
N LEU A 6 45.14 48.85 -23.21
CA LEU A 6 44.71 47.45 -23.50
C LEU A 6 45.33 46.37 -22.59
N TYR A 7 44.63 45.37 -22.03
CA TYR A 7 43.22 44.94 -22.02
C TYR A 7 42.91 44.27 -20.67
N LEU A 8 41.66 44.44 -20.26
CA LEU A 8 40.97 43.77 -19.16
C LEU A 8 40.68 42.31 -19.53
N PHE A 9 41.15 41.35 -18.74
CA PHE A 9 40.68 39.96 -18.82
C PHE A 9 40.25 39.48 -17.44
N ALA A 10 38.94 39.47 -17.24
CA ALA A 10 38.26 38.87 -16.10
C ALA A 10 38.37 37.35 -16.20
N ILE A 11 38.90 36.72 -15.15
CA ILE A 11 38.91 35.26 -15.00
C ILE A 11 37.52 34.85 -14.51
N LEU A 12 36.75 34.22 -15.41
CA LEU A 12 35.44 33.64 -15.14
C LEU A 12 35.61 32.38 -14.27
N ALA A 13 35.09 32.43 -13.04
CA ALA A 13 34.98 31.26 -12.17
C ALA A 13 33.86 30.34 -12.67
N ILE A 14 34.22 29.16 -13.17
CA ILE A 14 33.25 28.10 -13.50
C ILE A 14 32.97 27.32 -12.21
N SER A 15 31.97 27.76 -11.46
CA SER A 15 31.38 26.98 -10.37
C SER A 15 30.57 25.84 -10.99
N ILE A 16 31.14 24.63 -11.01
CA ILE A 16 30.41 23.39 -11.33
C ILE A 16 29.48 23.12 -10.14
N MET A 17 28.23 23.59 -10.25
CA MET A 17 27.15 23.11 -9.39
C MET A 17 26.87 21.66 -9.78
N ILE A 18 27.45 20.73 -9.02
CA ILE A 18 27.01 19.34 -9.02
C ILE A 18 25.62 19.34 -8.40
N SER A 19 24.60 19.42 -9.27
CA SER A 19 23.23 19.11 -8.88
C SER A 19 23.20 17.65 -8.43
N CYS A 20 23.20 17.43 -7.12
CA CYS A 20 22.73 16.18 -6.54
C CYS A 20 21.27 16.01 -6.96
N THR A 21 21.04 15.37 -8.10
CA THR A 21 19.76 14.74 -8.39
C THR A 21 19.58 13.67 -7.34
N THR A 22 18.86 14.00 -6.26
CA THR A 22 18.27 13.00 -5.39
C THR A 22 17.34 12.19 -6.27
N VAL A 23 17.81 11.01 -6.69
CA VAL A 23 16.94 9.97 -7.24
C VAL A 23 16.03 9.60 -6.09
N THR A 24 14.83 10.17 -6.05
CA THR A 24 13.79 9.70 -5.14
C THR A 24 13.61 8.22 -5.47
N PRO A 25 13.84 7.30 -4.52
CA PRO A 25 13.52 5.90 -4.76
C PRO A 25 12.05 5.85 -5.18
N GLN A 26 11.75 5.26 -6.34
CA GLN A 26 10.39 4.80 -6.57
C GLN A 26 10.11 3.82 -5.43
N ASP A 27 9.27 4.24 -4.48
CA ASP A 27 8.81 3.41 -3.38
C ASP A 27 8.18 2.16 -3.99
N THR A 28 8.96 1.09 -4.02
CA THR A 28 8.45 -0.22 -4.37
C THR A 28 7.43 -0.60 -3.28
N PRO A 29 6.32 -1.28 -3.61
CA PRO A 29 5.22 -1.53 -2.67
C PRO A 29 5.63 -2.15 -1.33
N GLN A 30 6.81 -2.79 -1.29
CA GLN A 30 7.35 -3.56 -0.17
C GLN A 30 7.51 -2.81 1.16
N ASN A 31 7.64 -1.48 1.15
CA ASN A 31 7.92 -0.70 2.36
C ASN A 31 6.95 0.45 2.59
N THR A 32 5.72 0.33 2.09
CA THR A 32 4.69 1.32 2.36
C THR A 32 4.05 1.08 3.74
N ALA A 33 3.55 2.15 4.36
CA ALA A 33 2.80 2.06 5.62
C ALA A 33 1.57 1.14 5.50
N GLN A 34 1.02 1.03 4.30
CA GLN A 34 -0.12 0.19 3.95
C GLN A 34 0.25 -1.30 3.95
N VAL A 35 1.36 -1.70 3.32
CA VAL A 35 1.83 -3.09 3.38
C VAL A 35 2.20 -3.49 4.80
N ALA A 36 2.81 -2.58 5.58
CA ALA A 36 3.06 -2.81 7.00
C ALA A 36 1.76 -3.04 7.79
N ALA A 37 0.68 -2.30 7.47
CA ALA A 37 -0.63 -2.49 8.07
C ALA A 37 -1.24 -3.84 7.70
N ILE A 38 -1.22 -4.24 6.42
CA ILE A 38 -1.68 -5.56 5.97
C ILE A 38 -0.91 -6.69 6.69
N ARG A 39 0.41 -6.54 6.86
CA ARG A 39 1.23 -7.54 7.56
C ARG A 39 0.82 -7.67 9.04
N ALA A 40 0.56 -6.56 9.72
CA ALA A 40 0.10 -6.57 11.10
C ALA A 40 -1.32 -7.14 11.24
N MET A 41 -2.24 -6.76 10.35
CA MET A 41 -3.60 -7.31 10.24
C MET A 41 -3.58 -8.83 10.05
N HIS A 42 -2.83 -9.30 9.06
CA HIS A 42 -2.67 -10.73 8.78
C HIS A 42 -2.12 -11.48 10.00
N GLY A 43 -1.13 -10.92 10.70
CA GLY A 43 -0.57 -11.51 11.93
C GLY A 43 -1.60 -11.68 13.05
N MET A 44 -2.59 -10.80 13.16
CA MET A 44 -3.71 -10.93 14.11
C MET A 44 -4.72 -11.99 13.66
N LEU A 45 -5.07 -11.98 12.37
CA LEU A 45 -6.00 -12.96 11.80
C LEU A 45 -5.47 -14.40 11.92
N MET A 46 -4.18 -14.61 11.70
CA MET A 46 -3.53 -15.92 11.83
C MET A 46 -3.49 -16.46 13.27
N LYS A 47 -3.58 -15.59 14.28
CA LYS A 47 -3.69 -15.99 15.69
C LYS A 47 -5.12 -16.40 16.07
N GLY A 48 -6.11 -16.11 15.22
CA GLY A 48 -7.53 -16.32 15.52
C GLY A 48 -8.13 -15.28 16.46
N ASP A 49 -7.43 -14.16 16.70
CA ASP A 49 -7.86 -13.08 17.60
C ASP A 49 -8.89 -12.15 16.91
N PHE A 50 -9.97 -12.72 16.37
CA PHE A 50 -10.94 -12.01 15.53
C PHE A 50 -11.67 -10.87 16.25
N VAL A 51 -11.93 -11.02 17.55
CA VAL A 51 -12.56 -9.97 18.38
C VAL A 51 -11.65 -8.75 18.48
N VAL A 52 -10.35 -8.97 18.72
CA VAL A 52 -9.36 -7.89 18.81
C VAL A 52 -9.13 -7.27 17.43
N PHE A 53 -9.06 -8.11 16.40
CA PHE A 53 -8.99 -7.63 15.02
C PHE A 53 -10.15 -6.71 14.68
N TYR A 54 -11.39 -7.15 14.92
CA TYR A 54 -12.59 -6.36 14.64
C TYR A 54 -12.57 -5.01 15.35
N ARG A 55 -12.23 -4.99 16.65
CA ARG A 55 -12.19 -3.75 17.44
C ARG A 55 -11.10 -2.78 16.99
N ASP A 56 -9.89 -3.28 16.74
CA ASP A 56 -8.69 -2.44 16.62
C ASP A 56 -8.25 -2.19 15.18
N TRP A 57 -8.75 -3.00 14.24
CA TRP A 57 -8.31 -2.99 12.84
C TRP A 57 -9.44 -2.81 11.84
N CYS A 58 -10.70 -3.12 12.17
CA CYS A 58 -11.81 -2.79 11.27
C CYS A 58 -12.20 -1.31 11.39
N HIS A 59 -12.52 -0.71 10.25
CA HIS A 59 -13.11 0.61 10.19
C HIS A 59 -14.57 0.57 10.66
N GLN A 60 -15.09 1.71 11.13
CA GLN A 60 -16.50 1.84 11.53
C GLN A 60 -17.48 1.48 10.40
N HIS A 61 -17.03 1.50 9.13
CA HIS A 61 -17.83 1.06 7.99
C HIS A 61 -18.25 -0.41 8.14
N ILE A 62 -17.31 -1.32 8.45
CA ILE A 62 -17.61 -2.73 8.73
C ILE A 62 -18.49 -2.86 9.97
N ALA A 63 -18.24 -2.05 10.99
CA ALA A 63 -19.02 -2.09 12.24
C ALA A 63 -20.48 -1.67 12.06
N LYS A 64 -20.82 -0.95 10.98
CA LYS A 64 -22.22 -0.64 10.62
C LYS A 64 -22.92 -1.81 9.93
N GLN A 65 -22.19 -2.82 9.47
CA GLN A 65 -22.73 -3.95 8.71
C GLN A 65 -22.84 -5.22 9.54
N LEU A 66 -21.84 -5.48 10.39
CA LEU A 66 -21.74 -6.70 11.17
C LEU A 66 -21.41 -6.36 12.62
N THR A 67 -21.97 -7.09 13.56
CA THR A 67 -21.55 -7.12 14.97
C THR A 67 -20.21 -7.84 15.13
N THR A 68 -19.60 -7.72 16.32
CA THR A 68 -18.34 -8.42 16.64
C THR A 68 -18.51 -9.94 16.58
N GLU A 69 -19.65 -10.45 17.05
CA GLU A 69 -20.00 -11.86 17.04
C GLU A 69 -20.17 -12.38 15.62
N GLU A 70 -20.97 -11.69 14.79
CA GLU A 70 -21.20 -12.05 13.38
C GLU A 70 -19.90 -12.05 12.59
N PHE A 71 -19.06 -11.02 12.78
CA PHE A 71 -17.74 -10.97 12.16
C PHE A 71 -16.87 -12.15 12.58
N SER A 72 -16.80 -12.44 13.88
CA SER A 72 -15.96 -13.52 14.41
C SER A 72 -16.44 -14.90 13.95
N GLU A 73 -17.75 -15.09 13.80
CA GLU A 73 -18.34 -16.31 13.22
C GLU A 73 -18.03 -16.41 11.73
N PHE A 74 -18.21 -15.32 10.98
CA PHE A 74 -17.87 -15.23 9.56
C PHE A 74 -16.39 -15.59 9.31
N MET A 75 -15.47 -15.03 10.09
CA MET A 75 -14.04 -15.29 9.96
C MET A 75 -13.65 -16.76 10.26
N ARG A 76 -14.47 -17.51 10.99
CA ARG A 76 -14.28 -18.95 11.23
C ARG A 76 -14.87 -19.84 10.14
N SER A 77 -15.73 -19.28 9.28
CA SER A 77 -16.33 -20.00 8.17
C SER A 77 -15.34 -20.28 7.04
N ASN A 78 -15.76 -21.03 6.02
CA ASN A 78 -14.95 -21.21 4.81
C ASN A 78 -14.73 -19.88 4.06
N LYS A 79 -15.67 -18.93 4.15
CA LYS A 79 -15.50 -17.60 3.58
C LYS A 79 -14.45 -16.77 4.32
N GLY A 80 -14.44 -16.85 5.66
CA GLY A 80 -13.36 -16.25 6.45
C GLY A 80 -11.97 -16.75 6.05
N LYS A 81 -11.83 -18.04 5.71
CA LYS A 81 -10.56 -18.60 5.21
C LYS A 81 -10.16 -18.03 3.85
N GLU A 82 -11.13 -17.71 2.98
CA GLU A 82 -10.87 -17.03 1.71
C GLU A 82 -10.32 -15.62 1.95
N VAL A 83 -10.86 -14.87 2.92
CA VAL A 83 -10.31 -13.58 3.35
C VAL A 83 -8.88 -13.73 3.86
N LEU A 84 -8.60 -14.71 4.74
CA LEU A 84 -7.22 -14.96 5.22
C LEU A 84 -6.26 -15.27 4.06
N ARG A 85 -6.71 -16.05 3.08
CA ARG A 85 -5.93 -16.34 1.87
C ARG A 85 -5.65 -15.05 1.09
N LEU A 86 -6.64 -14.18 0.92
CA LEU A 86 -6.45 -12.89 0.23
C LEU A 86 -5.33 -12.05 0.88
N PHE A 87 -5.33 -11.93 2.21
CA PHE A 87 -4.24 -11.23 2.93
C PHE A 87 -2.87 -11.88 2.68
N THR A 88 -2.81 -13.22 2.66
CA THR A 88 -1.57 -13.96 2.35
C THR A 88 -1.09 -13.66 0.94
N GLU A 89 -1.99 -13.70 -0.06
CA GLU A 89 -1.63 -13.49 -1.46
C GLU A 89 -1.21 -12.03 -1.74
N VAL A 90 -1.85 -11.04 -1.10
CA VAL A 90 -1.42 -9.64 -1.20
C VAL A 90 -0.02 -9.45 -0.63
N LEU A 91 0.27 -10.04 0.54
CA LEU A 91 1.62 -9.97 1.13
C LEU A 91 2.66 -10.69 0.28
N LYS A 92 2.32 -11.86 -0.27
CA LYS A 92 3.18 -12.59 -1.18
C LYS A 92 3.48 -11.76 -2.44
N ALA A 93 2.46 -11.18 -3.07
CA ALA A 93 2.62 -10.36 -4.25
C ALA A 93 3.46 -9.11 -3.97
N ALA A 94 3.29 -8.48 -2.80
CA ALA A 94 4.13 -7.38 -2.35
C ALA A 94 5.59 -7.84 -2.16
N ASP A 95 5.82 -8.96 -1.47
CA ASP A 95 7.16 -9.49 -1.16
C ASP A 95 7.91 -10.02 -2.40
N GLU A 96 7.20 -10.53 -3.40
CA GLU A 96 7.76 -11.07 -4.64
C GLU A 96 7.97 -10.00 -5.73
N LYS A 97 7.60 -8.74 -5.46
CA LYS A 97 7.59 -7.65 -6.46
C LYS A 97 6.76 -8.00 -7.69
N ALA A 98 5.56 -8.56 -7.46
CA ALA A 98 4.64 -8.85 -8.55
C ALA A 98 4.41 -7.58 -9.39
N GLU A 99 4.31 -7.77 -10.71
CA GLU A 99 4.05 -6.65 -11.62
C GLU A 99 2.76 -5.93 -11.24
N THR A 100 2.67 -4.63 -11.51
CA THR A 100 1.48 -3.80 -11.24
C THR A 100 0.20 -4.39 -11.84
N ASP A 101 0.34 -5.20 -12.90
CA ASP A 101 -0.80 -5.87 -13.51
C ASP A 101 -1.39 -6.99 -12.64
N VAL A 102 -0.60 -7.61 -11.78
CA VAL A 102 -1.01 -8.67 -10.85
C VAL A 102 -1.47 -8.07 -9.51
N LEU A 103 -0.73 -7.08 -8.99
CA LEU A 103 -1.12 -6.35 -7.79
C LEU A 103 -1.24 -4.87 -8.13
N ILE A 104 -2.48 -4.38 -8.21
CA ILE A 104 -2.73 -2.94 -8.27
C ILE A 104 -2.77 -2.45 -6.83
N ALA A 105 -1.89 -1.51 -6.49
CA ALA A 105 -1.86 -0.88 -5.18
C ALA A 105 -1.85 0.63 -5.39
N ARG A 106 -2.92 1.32 -4.97
CA ARG A 106 -3.14 2.73 -5.32
C ARG A 106 -3.91 3.47 -4.25
N PRO A 107 -3.70 4.80 -4.10
CA PRO A 107 -4.66 5.63 -3.41
C PRO A 107 -5.98 5.67 -4.19
N GLU A 108 -7.09 5.76 -3.47
CA GLU A 108 -8.41 6.02 -4.06
C GLU A 108 -8.65 7.54 -4.17
N ASP A 109 -9.75 7.95 -4.81
CA ASP A 109 -10.11 9.36 -5.01
C ASP A 109 -10.31 10.09 -3.67
N GLU A 110 -10.71 9.36 -2.62
CA GLU A 110 -10.86 9.89 -1.26
C GLU A 110 -9.51 9.91 -0.52
N GLU A 111 -9.15 11.08 0.03
CA GLU A 111 -7.90 11.25 0.75
C GLU A 111 -7.80 10.29 1.94
N GLY A 112 -6.65 9.60 2.04
CA GLY A 112 -6.42 8.63 3.10
C GLY A 112 -7.09 7.28 2.88
N GLN A 113 -7.62 7.00 1.70
CA GLN A 113 -8.00 5.65 1.30
C GLN A 113 -6.93 5.01 0.40
N TYR A 114 -6.79 3.70 0.50
CA TYR A 114 -5.83 2.94 -0.27
C TYR A 114 -6.38 1.55 -0.57
N GLU A 115 -6.30 1.16 -1.84
CA GLU A 115 -6.84 -0.10 -2.32
C GLU A 115 -5.71 -1.01 -2.80
N PHE A 116 -5.73 -2.26 -2.34
CA PHE A 116 -4.97 -3.36 -2.94
C PHE A 116 -5.92 -4.25 -3.73
N ILE A 117 -5.75 -4.33 -5.04
CA ILE A 117 -6.46 -5.26 -5.91
C ILE A 117 -5.50 -6.34 -6.38
N LEU A 118 -5.82 -7.60 -6.07
CA LEU A 118 -5.15 -8.75 -6.63
C LEU A 118 -5.89 -9.22 -7.90
N LYS A 119 -5.22 -9.14 -9.04
CA LYS A 119 -5.67 -9.79 -10.29
C LYS A 119 -5.19 -11.24 -10.27
N MET A 120 -6.13 -12.16 -10.19
CA MET A 120 -5.82 -13.59 -10.24
C MET A 120 -5.28 -14.00 -11.62
N SER A 121 -4.46 -15.06 -11.63
CA SER A 121 -3.85 -15.60 -12.84
C SER A 121 -4.89 -16.08 -13.86
N GLN A 122 -4.47 -16.26 -15.12
CA GLN A 122 -5.37 -16.56 -16.24
C GLN A 122 -6.08 -17.92 -16.15
N GLU A 123 -5.65 -18.82 -15.27
CA GLU A 123 -6.32 -20.10 -14.99
C GLU A 123 -7.50 -19.97 -13.99
N GLU A 124 -7.44 -19.01 -13.06
CA GLU A 124 -8.54 -18.71 -12.13
C GLU A 124 -9.58 -17.74 -12.75
N ARG A 125 -9.30 -17.22 -13.95
CA ARG A 125 -10.04 -16.17 -14.68
C ARG A 125 -11.41 -16.55 -15.24
N ARG A 126 -11.91 -17.78 -15.10
CA ARG A 126 -13.18 -18.20 -15.74
C ARG A 126 -14.41 -17.33 -15.40
N GLY A 127 -14.30 -16.42 -14.41
CA GLY A 127 -15.31 -15.40 -14.13
C GLY A 127 -14.82 -13.96 -13.95
N GLY A 128 -13.56 -13.61 -14.28
CA GLY A 128 -13.07 -12.22 -14.22
C GLY A 128 -13.10 -11.53 -12.85
N ARG A 129 -13.23 -12.28 -11.75
CA ARG A 129 -13.27 -11.71 -10.39
C ARG A 129 -11.90 -11.16 -10.01
N ARG A 130 -11.89 -9.90 -9.59
CA ARG A 130 -10.78 -9.24 -8.89
C ARG A 130 -11.08 -9.35 -7.41
N TRP A 131 -10.05 -9.59 -6.60
CA TRP A 131 -10.19 -9.58 -5.15
C TRP A 131 -9.52 -8.32 -4.60
N HIS A 132 -10.15 -7.61 -3.68
CA HIS A 132 -9.61 -6.37 -3.12
C HIS A 132 -9.57 -6.36 -1.59
N ILE A 133 -8.59 -5.62 -1.08
CA ILE A 133 -8.51 -5.16 0.31
C ILE A 133 -8.44 -3.64 0.28
N GLU A 134 -9.43 -2.99 0.87
CA GLU A 134 -9.46 -1.54 1.02
C GLU A 134 -9.05 -1.13 2.44
N LEU A 135 -8.18 -0.14 2.51
CA LEU A 135 -7.71 0.46 3.75
C LEU A 135 -8.13 1.92 3.80
N GLN A 136 -8.49 2.38 4.99
CA GLN A 136 -8.68 3.80 5.28
C GLN A 136 -7.83 4.22 6.49
N TRP A 137 -7.15 5.35 6.36
CA TRP A 137 -6.45 5.99 7.46
C TRP A 137 -7.45 6.62 8.42
N HIS A 138 -7.47 6.15 9.66
CA HIS A 138 -8.39 6.62 10.69
C HIS A 138 -7.68 6.58 12.05
N ASP A 139 -7.68 7.71 12.78
CA ASP A 139 -7.07 7.87 14.10
C ASP A 139 -5.58 7.49 14.12
N GLY A 140 -4.84 7.92 13.09
CA GLY A 140 -3.40 7.69 13.02
C GLY A 140 -3.00 6.26 12.66
N LYS A 141 -3.93 5.46 12.12
CA LYS A 141 -3.70 4.06 11.75
C LYS A 141 -4.49 3.66 10.51
N TRP A 142 -3.90 2.82 9.66
CA TRP A 142 -4.63 2.15 8.58
C TRP A 142 -5.57 1.09 9.15
N LYS A 143 -6.86 1.18 8.83
CA LYS A 143 -7.90 0.23 9.21
C LYS A 143 -8.51 -0.41 7.96
N LEU A 144 -8.97 -1.65 8.08
CA LEU A 144 -9.68 -2.39 7.04
C LEU A 144 -11.03 -1.70 6.80
N LEU A 145 -11.20 -1.14 5.61
CA LEU A 145 -12.43 -0.47 5.19
C LEU A 145 -13.41 -1.47 4.57
N ASP A 146 -12.92 -2.31 3.66
CA ASP A 146 -13.69 -3.31 2.93
C ASP A 146 -12.81 -4.47 2.42
N THR A 147 -13.43 -5.63 2.15
CA THR A 147 -12.80 -6.81 1.56
C THR A 147 -13.86 -7.73 0.95
N ASP A 148 -13.50 -8.44 -0.13
CA ASP A 148 -14.34 -9.51 -0.73
C ASP A 148 -14.54 -10.75 0.17
#